data_AF-A0A1F3Y114-F1
#
_entry.id   AF-A0A1F3Y114-F1
#
_cell.length_a   1.000
_cell.length_b   1.000
_cell.length_c   1.000
_cell.angle_alpha   90.00
_cell.angle_beta   90.00
_cell.angle_gamma   90.00
#
_symmetry.space_group_name_H-M   'P 1'
#
loop_
_entity.id
_entity.type
_entity.pdbx_description
1 polymer ?
#
loop_
_entity_poly.entity_id
_entity_poly.type
_entity_poly.pdbx_seq_one_letter_code
_entity_poly.pdbx_strand_id
1 'polypeptide(L)'
;MSDQALAKHLWNQTAANSALSDKEQSLLLDQYKLCVEMADRNSSRRDAKNTFFLTLNGLILSSSPAFIVKVSIFETKLYCLIPYVIICMQLFFWRQLILSYKQLNGAKFRIIGAMEQKLPASPYGKAEWQYLLKEGKDRKVYWPLTHLETKIPWIFFLGYTIAFVAIFFRH
;
A
#
# COMPACT_ATOMS: atom_id res chain seq x y z
N MET A 1 -7.50 -11.10 -14.91
CA MET A 1 -6.93 -12.46 -14.87
C MET A 1 -7.93 -13.33 -14.16
N SER A 2 -8.59 -14.25 -14.87
CA SER A 2 -9.58 -15.16 -14.26
C SER A 2 -8.86 -16.12 -13.32
N ASP A 3 -9.52 -16.53 -12.22
CA ASP A 3 -8.91 -17.43 -11.23
C ASP A 3 -8.50 -18.79 -11.83
N GLN A 4 -9.14 -19.20 -12.93
CA GLN A 4 -8.74 -20.34 -13.74
C GLN A 4 -7.36 -20.19 -14.40
N ALA A 5 -7.01 -18.98 -14.88
CA ALA A 5 -5.70 -18.72 -15.45
C ALA A 5 -4.61 -18.77 -14.35
N LEU A 6 -4.92 -18.25 -13.15
CA LEU A 6 -4.02 -18.32 -12.00
C LEU A 6 -3.73 -19.77 -11.61
N ALA A 7 -4.76 -20.61 -11.49
CA ALA A 7 -4.60 -22.02 -11.14
C ALA A 7 -3.68 -22.76 -12.12
N LYS A 8 -3.78 -22.47 -13.42
CA LYS A 8 -2.93 -23.07 -14.46
C LYS A 8 -1.44 -22.71 -14.32
N HIS A 9 -1.14 -21.49 -13.86
CA HIS A 9 0.25 -21.03 -13.68
C HIS A 9 0.83 -21.34 -12.30
N LEU A 10 -0.03 -21.56 -11.30
CA LEU A 10 0.38 -21.85 -9.93
C LEU A 10 0.79 -23.30 -9.73
N TRP A 11 0.03 -24.23 -10.33
CA TRP A 11 0.22 -25.66 -10.10
C TRP A 11 1.08 -26.28 -11.20
N ASN A 12 2.17 -26.96 -10.80
CA ASN A 12 2.90 -27.83 -11.71
C ASN A 12 1.97 -28.96 -12.20
N GLN A 13 2.13 -29.40 -13.46
CA GLN A 13 1.27 -30.42 -14.08
C GLN A 13 1.13 -31.70 -13.24
N THR A 14 2.19 -32.09 -12.54
CA THR A 14 2.20 -33.25 -11.62
C THR A 14 1.25 -33.09 -10.45
N ALA A 15 1.09 -31.87 -9.92
CA ALA A 15 0.26 -31.62 -8.75
C ALA A 15 -1.20 -31.33 -9.11
N ALA A 16 -1.52 -31.02 -10.37
CA ALA A 16 -2.85 -30.56 -10.77
C ALA A 16 -3.94 -31.66 -10.75
N ASN A 17 -3.55 -32.93 -10.97
CA ASN A 17 -4.49 -34.03 -11.22
C ASN A 17 -4.31 -35.26 -10.31
N SER A 18 -3.38 -35.26 -9.36
CA SER A 18 -3.12 -36.38 -8.45
C SER A 18 -3.44 -36.01 -7.00
N ALA A 19 -3.85 -37.01 -6.21
CA ALA A 19 -3.90 -36.88 -4.76
C ALA A 19 -2.46 -36.66 -4.24
N LEU A 20 -2.25 -35.58 -3.49
CA LEU A 20 -0.94 -35.25 -2.94
C LEU A 20 -0.52 -36.32 -1.92
N SER A 21 0.68 -36.87 -2.08
CA SER A 21 1.31 -37.70 -1.04
C SER A 21 1.57 -36.89 0.24
N ASP A 22 1.74 -37.57 1.37
CA ASP A 22 2.03 -36.91 2.66
C ASP A 22 3.25 -35.98 2.58
N LYS A 23 4.27 -36.37 1.81
CA LYS A 23 5.47 -35.55 1.56
C LYS A 23 5.13 -34.29 0.76
N GLU A 24 4.32 -34.40 -0.28
CA GLU A 24 3.90 -33.25 -1.09
C GLU A 24 2.96 -32.31 -0.32
N GLN A 25 2.10 -32.85 0.54
CA GLN A 25 1.26 -32.04 1.43
C GLN A 25 2.12 -31.24 2.42
N SER A 26 3.16 -31.88 3.00
CA SER A 26 4.12 -31.20 3.87
C SER A 26 4.86 -30.06 3.14
N LEU A 27 5.38 -30.33 1.94
CA LEU A 27 6.04 -29.32 1.11
C LEU A 27 5.10 -28.17 0.72
N LEU A 28 3.83 -28.47 0.40
CA LEU A 28 2.83 -27.45 0.11
C LEU A 28 2.57 -26.56 1.33
N LEU A 29 2.45 -27.17 2.51
CA LEU A 29 2.24 -26.44 3.76
C LEU A 29 3.43 -25.52 4.08
N ASP A 30 4.66 -25.97 3.83
CA ASP A 30 5.86 -25.14 4.05
C ASP A 30 5.96 -24.00 3.05
N GLN A 31 5.67 -24.25 1.75
CA GLN A 31 5.55 -23.17 0.76
C GLN A 31 4.48 -22.16 1.15
N TYR A 32 3.34 -22.64 1.63
CA TYR A 32 2.24 -21.79 2.10
C TYR A 32 2.68 -20.89 3.26
N LYS A 33 3.33 -21.46 4.29
CA LYS A 33 3.86 -20.70 5.43
C LYS A 33 4.83 -19.60 4.97
N LEU A 34 5.77 -19.92 4.08
CA LEU A 34 6.72 -18.96 3.52
C LEU A 34 6.01 -17.86 2.72
N CYS A 35 5.00 -18.21 1.92
CA CYS A 35 4.22 -17.23 1.17
C CYS A 35 3.44 -16.28 2.09
N VAL A 36 2.81 -16.81 3.14
CA VAL A 36 2.10 -16.01 4.16
C VAL A 36 3.06 -15.07 4.89
N GLU A 37 4.21 -15.57 5.35
CA GLU A 37 5.23 -14.77 6.01
C GLU A 37 5.77 -13.66 5.09
N MET A 38 5.98 -13.96 3.81
CA MET A 38 6.43 -12.98 2.81
C MET A 38 5.34 -11.97 2.42
N ALA A 39 4.06 -12.32 2.56
CA ALA A 39 2.96 -11.38 2.42
C ALA A 39 2.91 -10.43 3.62
N ASP A 40 3.01 -10.96 4.84
CA ASP A 40 3.03 -10.19 6.07
C ASP A 40 4.22 -9.22 6.14
N ARG A 41 5.44 -9.70 5.85
CA ARG A 41 6.63 -8.85 5.76
C ARG A 41 6.47 -7.69 4.77
N ASN A 42 5.75 -7.90 3.67
CA ASN A 42 5.52 -6.84 2.69
C ASN A 42 4.52 -5.79 3.21
N SER A 43 3.49 -6.23 3.94
CA SER A 43 2.58 -5.33 4.67
C SER A 43 3.34 -4.50 5.71
N SER A 44 4.17 -5.13 6.54
CA SER A 44 5.02 -4.43 7.52
C SER A 44 5.96 -3.40 6.86
N ARG A 45 6.54 -3.72 5.69
CA ARG A 45 7.36 -2.78 4.91
C ARG A 45 6.56 -1.58 4.38
N ARG A 46 5.29 -1.79 3.98
CA ARG A 46 4.40 -0.70 3.55
C ARG A 46 4.13 0.25 4.72
N ASP A 47 3.82 -0.30 5.89
CA ASP A 47 3.46 0.49 7.06
C ASP A 47 4.65 1.32 7.55
N ALA A 48 5.87 0.75 7.53
CA ALA A 48 7.10 1.51 7.82
C ALA A 48 7.32 2.68 6.84
N LYS A 49 7.08 2.50 5.55
CA LYS A 49 7.16 3.58 4.55
C LYS A 49 6.11 4.66 4.79
N ASN A 50 4.89 4.25 5.14
CA ASN A 50 3.81 5.20 5.43
C ASN A 50 4.16 6.08 6.63
N THR A 51 4.65 5.48 7.71
CA THR A 51 5.12 6.19 8.90
C THR A 51 6.29 7.12 8.58
N PHE A 52 7.25 6.69 7.77
CA PHE A 52 8.36 7.55 7.33
C PHE A 52 7.85 8.84 6.64
N PHE A 53 6.94 8.71 5.67
CA PHE A 53 6.39 9.88 4.98
C PHE A 53 5.54 10.77 5.89
N LEU A 54 4.77 10.19 6.80
CA LEU A 54 4.02 10.93 7.82
C LEU A 54 4.94 11.76 8.72
N THR A 55 6.00 11.14 9.25
CA THR A 55 6.98 11.81 10.10
C THR A 55 7.71 12.92 9.34
N LEU A 56 8.16 12.64 8.11
CA LEU A 56 8.84 13.64 7.28
C LEU A 56 7.94 14.86 7.01
N ASN A 57 6.68 14.63 6.63
CA ASN A 57 5.73 15.72 6.41
C ASN A 57 5.37 16.45 7.72
N GLY A 58 5.26 15.74 8.84
CA GLY A 58 5.04 16.34 10.15
C GLY A 58 6.18 17.28 10.57
N LEU A 59 7.43 16.91 10.30
CA LEU A 59 8.60 17.76 10.56
C LEU A 59 8.61 19.02 9.68
N ILE A 60 8.29 18.88 8.39
CA ILE A 60 8.19 20.02 7.47
C ILE A 60 7.09 20.99 7.94
N LEU A 61 5.90 20.46 8.29
CA LEU A 61 4.79 21.28 8.76
C LEU A 61 5.12 22.00 10.07
N SER A 62 5.77 21.31 11.01
CA SER A 62 6.13 21.85 12.33
C SER A 62 7.21 22.94 12.25
N SER A 63 8.12 22.84 11.28
CA SER A 63 9.16 23.85 11.04
C SER A 63 8.69 25.05 10.21
N SER A 64 7.54 24.93 9.53
CA SER A 64 7.03 25.97 8.63
C SER A 64 6.68 27.32 9.28
N PRO A 65 6.10 27.42 10.51
CA PRO A 65 5.76 28.72 11.09
C PRO A 65 7.00 29.56 11.43
N ALA A 66 8.06 28.89 11.91
CA ALA A 66 9.35 29.54 12.20
C ALA A 66 10.02 30.09 10.93
N PHE A 67 9.79 29.43 9.79
CA PHE A 67 10.26 29.88 8.49
C PHE A 67 9.46 31.10 7.99
N ILE A 68 8.12 31.06 8.06
CA ILE A 68 7.24 32.15 7.61
C ILE A 68 7.53 33.47 8.36
N VAL A 69 7.85 33.41 9.65
CA VAL A 69 8.15 34.61 10.46
C VAL A 69 9.54 35.20 10.16
N LYS A 70 10.51 34.37 9.76
CA LYS A 70 11.90 34.80 9.50
C LYS A 70 12.19 35.11 8.03
N VAL A 71 11.26 34.82 7.11
CA VAL A 71 11.44 35.07 5.67
C VAL A 71 11.23 36.55 5.37
N SER A 72 12.29 37.32 5.59
CA SER A 72 12.64 38.55 4.86
C SER A 72 13.54 38.24 3.64
N ILE A 73 13.74 36.95 3.33
CA ILE A 73 14.92 36.44 2.59
C ILE A 73 14.59 36.11 1.11
N PHE A 74 13.31 36.03 0.73
CA PHE A 74 12.90 35.71 -0.64
C PHE A 74 12.28 36.92 -1.34
N GLU A 75 13.10 37.88 -1.74
CA GLU A 75 12.63 38.99 -2.60
C GLU A 75 12.16 38.49 -3.97
N THR A 76 12.55 37.27 -4.39
CA THR A 76 12.09 36.67 -5.64
C THR A 76 11.15 35.49 -5.39
N LYS A 77 9.88 35.66 -5.80
CA LYS A 77 8.81 34.64 -5.75
C LYS A 77 9.22 33.28 -6.38
N LEU A 78 10.21 33.29 -7.28
CA LEU A 78 10.74 32.12 -7.96
C LEU A 78 11.44 31.12 -7.02
N TYR A 79 12.08 31.59 -5.95
CA TYR A 79 12.77 30.69 -5.01
C TYR A 79 11.81 29.86 -4.15
N CYS A 80 10.57 30.30 -3.96
CA CYS A 80 9.53 29.52 -3.28
C CYS A 80 8.94 28.41 -4.16
N LEU A 81 9.10 28.50 -5.49
CA LEU A 81 8.56 27.52 -6.45
C LEU A 81 9.30 26.17 -6.34
N ILE A 82 10.62 26.21 -6.22
CA ILE A 82 11.47 25.02 -6.17
C ILE A 82 11.09 24.07 -5.02
N PRO A 83 11.04 24.51 -3.74
CA PRO A 83 10.66 23.62 -2.65
C PRO A 83 9.22 23.13 -2.76
N TYR A 84 8.31 23.97 -3.28
CA TYR A 84 6.91 23.57 -3.52
C TYR A 84 6.81 22.41 -4.52
N VAL A 85 7.53 22.50 -5.65
CA VAL A 85 7.56 21.43 -6.67
C VAL A 85 8.14 20.14 -6.09
N ILE A 86 9.23 20.23 -5.31
CA ILE A 86 9.84 19.07 -4.64
C ILE A 86 8.84 18.38 -3.71
N ILE A 87 8.12 19.13 -2.88
CA ILE A 87 7.09 18.60 -1.98
C ILE A 87 5.95 17.94 -2.78
N CYS A 88 5.49 18.57 -3.86
CA CYS A 88 4.45 18.00 -4.72
C CYS A 88 4.88 16.65 -5.34
N MET A 89 6.13 16.57 -5.84
CA MET A 89 6.68 15.32 -6.37
C MET A 89 6.77 14.25 -5.29
N GLN A 90 7.25 14.60 -4.09
CA GLN A 90 7.34 13.68 -2.96
C GLN A 90 5.97 13.09 -2.58
N LEU A 91 4.92 13.93 -2.52
CA LEU A 91 3.55 13.48 -2.23
C LEU A 91 3.00 12.56 -3.33
N PHE A 92 3.30 12.86 -4.59
CA PHE A 92 2.95 12.00 -5.71
C PHE A 92 3.62 10.63 -5.59
N PHE A 93 4.93 10.58 -5.34
CA PHE A 93 5.66 9.32 -5.16
C PHE A 93 5.16 8.51 -3.96
N TRP A 94 4.82 9.15 -2.85
CA TRP A 94 4.22 8.48 -1.69
C TRP A 94 2.91 7.77 -2.08
N ARG A 95 2.03 8.46 -2.80
CA ARG A 95 0.78 7.87 -3.31
C ARG A 95 1.05 6.67 -4.23
N GLN A 96 1.99 6.81 -5.16
CA GLN A 96 2.33 5.73 -6.10
C GLN A 96 2.90 4.50 -5.38
N LEU A 97 3.71 4.70 -4.33
CA LEU A 97 4.20 3.62 -3.49
C LEU A 97 3.05 2.88 -2.82
N ILE A 98 2.13 3.58 -2.16
CA ILE A 98 0.95 2.96 -1.51
C ILE A 98 0.17 2.09 -2.50
N LEU A 99 -0.09 2.61 -3.71
CA LEU A 99 -0.81 1.87 -4.75
C LEU A 99 -0.05 0.62 -5.24
N SER A 100 1.26 0.73 -5.44
CA SER A 100 2.10 -0.40 -5.83
C SER A 100 2.07 -1.52 -4.78
N TYR A 101 2.20 -1.16 -3.49
CA TYR A 101 2.10 -2.12 -2.40
C TYR A 101 0.72 -2.79 -2.32
N LYS A 102 -0.36 -2.02 -2.55
CA LYS A 102 -1.72 -2.56 -2.60
C LYS A 102 -1.87 -3.62 -3.69
N GLN A 103 -1.36 -3.34 -4.89
CA GLN A 103 -1.44 -4.27 -6.02
C GLN A 103 -0.64 -5.55 -5.75
N LEU A 104 0.59 -5.40 -5.24
CA LEU A 104 1.45 -6.54 -4.93
C LEU A 104 0.87 -7.42 -3.82
N ASN A 105 0.34 -6.83 -2.74
CA ASN A 105 -0.32 -7.59 -1.69
C ASN A 105 -1.57 -8.30 -2.21
N GLY A 106 -2.38 -7.63 -3.04
CA GLY A 106 -3.54 -8.25 -3.68
C GLY A 106 -3.17 -9.47 -4.53
N ALA A 107 -2.06 -9.42 -5.26
CA ALA A 107 -1.56 -10.56 -6.02
C ALA A 107 -1.11 -11.72 -5.11
N LYS A 108 -0.35 -11.43 -4.04
CA LYS A 108 0.10 -12.44 -3.06
C LYS A 108 -1.08 -13.12 -2.36
N PHE A 109 -2.08 -12.37 -1.94
CA PHE A 109 -3.29 -12.93 -1.30
C PHE A 109 -4.06 -13.88 -2.22
N ARG A 110 -4.13 -13.58 -3.53
CA ARG A 110 -4.75 -14.51 -4.50
C ARG A 110 -3.98 -15.81 -4.62
N ILE A 111 -2.64 -15.76 -4.61
CA ILE A 111 -1.80 -16.96 -4.64
C ILE A 111 -2.03 -17.78 -3.36
N ILE A 112 -2.02 -17.15 -2.19
CA ILE A 112 -2.29 -17.80 -0.90
C ILE A 112 -3.66 -18.47 -0.92
N GLY A 113 -4.72 -17.75 -1.32
CA GLY A 113 -6.07 -18.32 -1.41
C GLY A 113 -6.19 -19.46 -2.42
N ALA A 114 -5.42 -19.43 -3.52
CA ALA A 114 -5.36 -20.55 -4.45
C ALA A 114 -4.64 -21.76 -3.85
N MET A 115 -3.55 -21.58 -3.10
CA MET A 115 -2.86 -22.66 -2.37
C MET A 115 -3.76 -23.32 -1.34
N GLU A 116 -4.57 -22.53 -0.63
CA GLU A 116 -5.54 -23.02 0.36
C GLU A 116 -6.61 -23.94 -0.22
N GLN A 117 -6.86 -23.94 -1.53
CA GLN A 117 -7.82 -24.86 -2.14
C GLN A 117 -7.40 -26.33 -2.02
N LYS A 118 -6.11 -26.59 -1.81
CA LYS A 118 -5.56 -27.94 -1.59
C LYS A 118 -5.25 -28.23 -0.12
N LEU A 119 -5.42 -27.24 0.76
CA LEU A 119 -5.26 -27.40 2.20
C LEU A 119 -6.63 -27.73 2.83
N PRO A 120 -6.64 -28.40 3.99
CA PRO A 120 -7.90 -28.78 4.66
C PRO A 120 -8.70 -27.56 5.14
N ALA A 121 -8.04 -26.41 5.36
CA ALA A 121 -8.69 -25.17 5.75
C ALA A 121 -8.23 -24.01 4.85
N SER A 122 -9.15 -23.08 4.60
CA SER A 122 -8.90 -21.87 3.81
C SER A 122 -9.26 -20.61 4.62
N PRO A 123 -8.42 -20.24 5.60
CA PRO A 123 -8.67 -19.08 6.45
C PRO A 123 -8.63 -17.76 5.67
N TYR A 124 -7.62 -17.53 4.82
CA TYR A 124 -7.46 -16.22 4.16
C TYR A 124 -8.30 -16.10 2.88
N GLY A 125 -8.42 -17.18 2.12
CA GLY A 125 -9.15 -17.22 0.85
C GLY A 125 -10.67 -17.26 1.06
N LYS A 126 -11.19 -18.35 1.63
CA LYS A 126 -12.65 -18.53 1.80
C LYS A 126 -13.20 -17.74 2.99
N ALA A 127 -12.60 -17.88 4.17
CA ALA A 127 -13.17 -17.26 5.38
C ALA A 127 -12.97 -15.75 5.40
N GLU A 128 -11.74 -15.26 5.24
CA GLU A 128 -11.49 -13.81 5.26
C GLU A 128 -11.92 -13.14 3.95
N TRP A 129 -11.35 -13.52 2.82
CA TRP A 129 -11.55 -12.77 1.58
C TRP A 129 -12.95 -12.92 0.98
N GLN A 130 -13.48 -14.15 0.87
CA GLN A 130 -14.80 -14.37 0.28
C GLN A 130 -15.95 -14.09 1.26
N TYR A 131 -15.87 -14.60 2.50
CA TYR A 131 -16.97 -14.51 3.44
C TYR A 131 -16.98 -13.19 4.23
N LEU A 132 -15.86 -12.82 4.87
CA LEU A 132 -15.79 -11.58 5.66
C LEU A 132 -15.68 -10.33 4.77
N LEU A 133 -14.80 -10.33 3.77
CA LEU A 133 -14.52 -9.14 2.95
C LEU A 133 -15.40 -9.05 1.70
N LYS A 134 -16.22 -10.08 1.41
CA LYS A 134 -17.06 -10.16 0.20
C LYS A 134 -16.30 -9.79 -1.07
N GLU A 135 -15.08 -10.33 -1.21
CA GLU A 135 -14.15 -10.07 -2.31
C GLU A 135 -13.74 -8.58 -2.47
N GLY A 136 -13.92 -7.77 -1.44
CA GLY A 136 -13.71 -6.32 -1.47
C GLY A 136 -14.75 -5.55 -2.29
N LYS A 137 -15.88 -6.17 -2.64
CA LYS A 137 -16.97 -5.54 -3.39
C LYS A 137 -17.92 -4.73 -2.51
N ASP A 138 -18.04 -5.10 -1.24
CA ASP A 138 -18.96 -4.45 -0.30
C ASP A 138 -18.24 -3.45 0.60
N ARG A 139 -18.33 -2.16 0.22
CA ARG A 139 -17.74 -1.04 0.98
C ARG A 139 -18.33 -0.88 2.38
N LYS A 140 -19.50 -1.46 2.68
CA LYS A 140 -20.11 -1.40 4.00
C LYS A 140 -19.49 -2.38 4.99
N VAL A 141 -18.86 -3.45 4.50
CA VAL A 141 -18.31 -4.51 5.34
C VAL A 141 -16.84 -4.26 5.66
N TYR A 142 -16.08 -3.78 4.68
CA TYR A 142 -14.69 -3.41 4.90
C TYR A 142 -14.34 -2.16 4.12
N TRP A 143 -13.80 -1.18 4.84
CA TRP A 143 -13.21 0.00 4.22
C TRP A 143 -11.71 -0.18 4.18
N PRO A 144 -11.12 -0.42 2.99
CA PRO A 144 -9.68 -0.70 2.90
C PRO A 144 -8.88 0.45 3.51
N LEU A 145 -8.00 0.13 4.45
CA LEU A 145 -7.06 1.09 5.05
C LEU A 145 -6.31 1.90 3.98
N THR A 146 -6.02 1.26 2.84
CA THR A 146 -5.39 1.90 1.69
C THR A 146 -6.18 3.09 1.14
N HIS A 147 -7.52 3.12 1.24
CA HIS A 147 -8.29 4.29 0.84
C HIS A 147 -8.04 5.50 1.75
N LEU A 148 -7.85 5.27 3.04
CA LEU A 148 -7.42 6.31 3.98
C LEU A 148 -5.99 6.75 3.68
N GLU A 149 -5.07 5.80 3.57
CA GLU A 149 -3.65 6.09 3.29
C GLU A 149 -3.45 6.84 1.98
N THR A 150 -4.23 6.53 0.94
CA THR A 150 -4.15 7.23 -0.36
C THR A 150 -4.68 8.66 -0.29
N LYS A 151 -5.54 8.99 0.69
CA LYS A 151 -6.07 10.35 0.91
C LYS A 151 -5.13 11.23 1.73
N ILE A 152 -4.29 10.66 2.58
CA ILE A 152 -3.35 11.41 3.42
C ILE A 152 -2.43 12.33 2.60
N PRO A 153 -1.78 11.88 1.49
CA PRO A 153 -0.98 12.76 0.65
C PRO A 153 -1.75 13.96 0.09
N TRP A 154 -3.05 13.81 -0.19
CA TRP A 154 -3.90 14.91 -0.68
C TRP A 154 -4.18 15.96 0.38
N ILE A 155 -4.34 15.56 1.64
CA ILE A 155 -4.51 16.48 2.76
C ILE A 155 -3.25 17.33 2.93
N PHE A 156 -2.07 16.70 2.89
CA PHE A 156 -0.80 17.43 2.90
C PHE A 156 -0.63 18.33 1.68
N PHE A 157 -0.97 17.85 0.48
CA PHE A 157 -0.92 18.64 -0.74
C PHE A 157 -1.76 19.93 -0.64
N LEU A 158 -2.99 19.81 -0.14
CA LEU A 158 -3.87 20.96 0.07
C LEU A 158 -3.25 21.93 1.09
N GLY A 159 -2.73 21.41 2.21
CA GLY A 159 -2.06 22.23 3.23
C GLY A 159 -0.86 23.01 2.69
N TYR A 160 0.03 22.36 1.92
CA TYR A 160 1.17 23.02 1.31
C TYR A 160 0.78 24.01 0.22
N THR A 161 -0.28 23.72 -0.55
CA THR A 161 -0.81 24.65 -1.56
C THR A 161 -1.33 25.92 -0.90
N ILE A 162 -2.09 25.81 0.20
CA ILE A 162 -2.57 26.96 0.96
C ILE A 162 -1.40 27.77 1.52
N ALA A 163 -0.40 27.11 2.10
CA ALA A 163 0.79 27.78 2.64
C ALA A 163 1.57 28.53 1.54
N PHE A 164 1.75 27.91 0.37
CA PHE A 164 2.41 28.53 -0.78
C PHE A 164 1.65 29.76 -1.28
N VAL A 165 0.33 29.65 -1.43
CA VAL A 165 -0.57 30.75 -1.82
C VAL A 165 -0.50 31.89 -0.80
N ALA A 166 -0.58 31.59 0.50
CA ALA A 166 -0.50 32.59 1.56
C ALA A 166 0.83 33.38 1.52
N ILE A 167 1.95 32.70 1.28
CA ILE A 167 3.26 33.36 1.13
C ILE A 167 3.30 34.21 -0.15
N PHE A 168 2.75 33.72 -1.26
CA PHE A 168 2.78 34.40 -2.56
C PHE A 168 1.96 35.70 -2.59
N PHE A 169 0.85 35.75 -1.83
CA PHE A 169 -0.05 36.91 -1.70
C PHE A 169 0.26 37.84 -0.51
N ARG A 170 1.18 37.47 0.39
CA ARG A 170 1.59 38.30 1.54
C ARG A 170 2.54 39.46 1.16
N HIS A 171 2.82 39.63 -0.13
CA HIS A 171 3.52 40.77 -0.73
C HIS A 171 2.64 41.42 -1.79
#